data_AF-A0AA38CPT9-F1
#
_entry.id   AF-A0AA38CPT9-F1
#
_cell.length_a   1.000
_cell.length_b   1.000
_cell.length_c   1.000
_cell.angle_alpha   90.00
_cell.angle_beta   90.00
_cell.angle_gamma   90.00
#
_symmetry.space_group_name_H-M   'P 1'
#
loop_
_entity.id
_entity.type
_entity.pdbx_description
1 polymer ?
#
loop_
_entity_poly.entity_id
_entity_poly.type
_entity_poly.pdbx_seq_one_letter_code
_entity_poly.pdbx_strand_id
1 'polypeptide(L)'
;GDPLFLEPFWIANSEAGATVVPAWYRMSYRINDAEGSVVSPVLEKQIRAIHALVGNAITQGRYIVLGTGSTQLINAAINSLSPTHASNPALVVAAAPSYGRLDFLLKNTVKNALNFI
;
A
#
# COMPACT_ATOMS: atom_id res chain seq x y z
N GLY A 1 10.88 0.90 12.91
CA GLY A 1 11.28 2.26 13.30
C GLY A 1 10.06 3.12 13.19
N ASP A 2 9.67 3.75 14.29
CA ASP A 2 8.60 4.75 14.30
C ASP A 2 9.18 6.10 13.86
N PRO A 3 8.75 6.70 12.73
CA PRO A 3 9.44 7.83 12.10
C PRO A 3 9.09 9.19 12.73
N LEU A 4 9.04 9.28 14.07
CA LEU A 4 8.68 10.52 14.79
C LEU A 4 9.66 11.67 14.53
N PHE A 5 10.86 11.40 14.04
CA PHE A 5 11.84 12.44 13.67
C PHE A 5 11.33 13.40 12.58
N LEU A 6 10.28 13.03 11.82
CA LEU A 6 9.65 13.89 10.82
C LEU A 6 8.58 14.83 11.40
N GLU A 7 8.17 14.65 12.65
CA GLU A 7 7.12 15.47 13.28
C GLU A 7 7.43 16.98 13.27
N PRO A 8 8.65 17.45 13.62
CA PRO A 8 8.96 18.88 13.60
C PRO A 8 8.81 19.52 12.22
N PHE A 9 9.11 18.79 11.14
CA PHE A 9 8.90 19.27 9.78
C PHE A 9 7.41 19.54 9.51
N TRP A 10 6.53 18.64 9.91
CA TRP A 10 5.08 18.81 9.69
C TRP A 10 4.48 19.92 10.55
N ILE A 11 4.97 20.10 11.79
CA ILE A 11 4.56 21.22 12.65
C ILE A 11 4.92 22.56 11.99
N ALA A 12 6.14 22.68 11.46
CA ALA A 12 6.60 23.90 10.78
C ALA A 12 5.84 24.20 9.47
N ASN A 13 5.20 23.18 8.87
CA ASN A 13 4.43 23.28 7.62
C ASN A 13 2.92 23.04 7.85
N SER A 14 2.42 23.37 9.04
CA SER A 14 1.05 23.04 9.46
C SER A 14 -0.03 23.61 8.53
N GLU A 15 0.14 24.83 8.00
CA GLU A 15 -0.80 25.43 7.05
C GLU A 15 -0.92 24.62 5.76
N ALA A 16 0.22 24.16 5.21
CA ALA A 16 0.24 23.38 3.98
C ALA A 16 -0.30 21.95 4.16
N GLY A 17 -0.20 21.39 5.37
CA GLY A 17 -0.68 20.06 5.72
C GLY A 17 -2.10 20.02 6.28
N ALA A 18 -2.66 21.16 6.70
CA ALA A 18 -3.99 21.23 7.30
C ALA A 18 -5.08 20.80 6.31
N THR A 19 -6.00 19.94 6.76
CA THR A 19 -7.15 19.51 5.96
C THR A 19 -8.42 19.59 6.80
N VAL A 20 -9.47 20.21 6.24
CA VAL A 20 -10.82 20.17 6.82
C VAL A 20 -11.60 19.05 6.15
N VAL A 21 -12.11 18.11 6.94
CA VAL A 21 -12.89 16.97 6.44
C VAL A 21 -14.36 17.17 6.85
N PRO A 22 -15.27 17.48 5.91
CA PRO A 22 -16.70 17.59 6.19
C PRO A 22 -17.30 16.28 6.73
N ALA A 23 -18.33 16.36 7.58
CA ALA A 23 -18.95 15.18 8.19
C ALA A 23 -19.55 14.18 7.17
N TRP A 24 -19.96 14.66 6.00
CA TRP A 24 -20.51 13.83 4.93
C TRP A 24 -19.44 13.36 3.92
N TYR A 25 -18.18 13.76 4.09
CA TYR A 25 -17.13 13.48 3.11
C TYR A 25 -16.86 11.98 2.98
N ARG A 26 -16.96 11.47 1.75
CA ARG A 26 -16.69 10.07 1.39
C ARG A 26 -17.45 9.02 2.23
N MET A 27 -18.74 9.25 2.52
CA MET A 27 -19.60 8.23 3.17
C MET A 27 -19.87 6.99 2.30
N SER A 28 -19.68 7.08 0.98
CA SER A 28 -19.83 5.95 0.06
C SER A 28 -18.61 5.03 0.08
N TYR A 29 -18.83 3.72 -0.11
CA TYR A 29 -17.75 2.75 -0.35
C TYR A 29 -17.00 2.97 -1.66
N ARG A 30 -17.57 3.73 -2.59
CA ARG A 30 -16.99 4.05 -3.89
C ARG A 30 -16.69 5.52 -3.99
N ILE A 31 -15.63 5.84 -4.73
CA ILE A 31 -15.39 7.21 -5.15
C ILE A 31 -16.31 7.44 -6.35
N ASN A 32 -17.02 8.57 -6.37
CA ASN A 32 -18.02 8.91 -7.39
C ASN A 32 -17.36 9.24 -8.74
N ASP A 33 -16.65 8.29 -9.32
CA ASP A 33 -16.35 8.24 -10.75
C ASP A 33 -17.33 7.27 -11.43
N ALA A 34 -17.49 7.44 -12.75
CA ALA A 34 -18.42 6.63 -13.55
C ALA A 34 -18.05 5.13 -13.60
N GLU A 35 -16.90 4.76 -13.03
CA GLU A 35 -16.29 3.43 -13.12
C GLU A 35 -16.26 2.69 -11.76
N GLY A 36 -16.67 3.35 -10.67
CA GLY A 36 -16.77 2.74 -9.36
C GLY A 36 -15.41 2.42 -8.72
N SER A 37 -14.40 3.24 -8.99
CA SER A 37 -13.06 3.09 -8.43
C SER A 37 -13.07 3.19 -6.91
N VAL A 38 -12.17 2.42 -6.30
CA VAL A 38 -11.84 2.51 -4.87
C VAL A 38 -10.61 3.40 -4.61
N VAL A 39 -9.90 3.78 -5.68
CA VAL A 39 -8.68 4.61 -5.61
C VAL A 39 -9.00 6.03 -6.06
N SER A 40 -8.56 7.02 -5.27
CA SER A 40 -8.77 8.43 -5.60
C SER A 40 -7.92 8.84 -6.81
N PRO A 41 -8.52 9.35 -7.91
CA PRO A 41 -7.76 9.78 -9.08
C PRO A 41 -6.76 10.91 -8.78
N VAL A 42 -7.13 11.80 -7.86
CA VAL A 42 -6.25 12.88 -7.40
C VAL A 42 -5.04 12.32 -6.65
N LEU A 43 -5.23 11.34 -5.78
CA LEU A 43 -4.13 10.71 -5.05
C LEU A 43 -3.19 9.97 -6.01
N GLU A 44 -3.73 9.21 -6.96
CA GLU A 44 -2.93 8.54 -7.99
C GLU A 44 -2.08 9.56 -8.77
N LYS A 45 -2.69 10.66 -9.21
CA LYS A 45 -1.97 11.75 -9.90
C LYS A 45 -0.81 12.29 -9.07
N GLN A 46 -1.01 12.51 -7.76
CA GLN A 46 0.04 13.02 -6.87
C GLN A 46 1.15 11.98 -6.61
N ILE A 47 0.83 10.70 -6.47
CA ILE A 47 1.81 9.61 -6.38
C ILE A 47 2.70 9.58 -7.63
N ARG A 48 2.10 9.70 -8.82
CA ARG A 48 2.86 9.76 -10.08
C ARG A 48 3.74 11.00 -10.14
N ALA A 49 3.23 12.16 -9.73
CA ALA A 49 3.96 13.41 -9.73
C ALA A 49 5.18 13.38 -8.78
N ILE A 50 5.04 12.86 -7.56
CA ILE A 50 6.16 12.80 -6.61
C ILE A 50 7.26 11.84 -7.09
N HIS A 51 6.90 10.70 -7.70
CA HIS A 51 7.87 9.79 -8.29
C HIS A 51 8.61 10.40 -9.49
N ALA A 52 7.92 11.18 -10.33
CA ALA A 52 8.54 11.90 -11.43
C ALA A 52 9.48 13.01 -10.95
N LEU A 53 9.08 13.73 -9.88
CA LEU A 53 9.88 14.81 -9.29
C LEU A 53 11.16 14.28 -8.63
N VAL A 54 11.05 13.20 -7.85
CA VAL A 54 12.19 12.61 -7.12
C VAL A 54 13.04 11.71 -8.03
N GLY A 55 12.45 11.16 -9.09
CA GLY A 55 13.14 10.25 -10.02
C GLY A 55 13.43 8.87 -9.44
N ASN A 56 12.72 8.45 -8.38
CA ASN A 56 12.98 7.18 -7.68
C ASN A 56 12.18 5.98 -8.21
N ALA A 57 11.21 6.16 -9.09
CA ALA A 57 10.44 5.07 -9.69
C ALA A 57 9.84 5.42 -11.06
N ILE A 58 9.75 4.42 -11.95
CA ILE A 58 9.05 4.54 -13.24
C ILE A 58 7.59 4.15 -13.04
N THR A 59 6.67 5.12 -13.19
CA THR A 59 5.22 4.89 -13.01
C THR A 59 4.45 4.74 -14.34
N GLN A 60 5.03 5.17 -15.47
CA GLN A 60 4.40 5.07 -16.79
C GLN A 60 4.06 3.62 -17.14
N GLY A 61 2.81 3.37 -17.56
CA GLY A 61 2.34 2.02 -17.92
C GLY A 61 2.19 1.05 -16.75
N ARG A 62 2.18 1.55 -15.50
CA ARG A 62 1.98 0.74 -14.28
C ARG A 62 0.63 1.04 -13.64
N TYR A 63 -0.05 -0.01 -13.17
CA TYR A 63 -1.19 0.12 -12.27
C TYR A 63 -0.73 0.56 -10.87
N ILE A 64 -1.54 1.40 -10.22
CA ILE A 64 -1.33 1.80 -8.82
C ILE A 64 -2.38 1.12 -7.96
N VAL A 65 -1.93 0.31 -7.01
CA VAL A 65 -2.79 -0.36 -6.02
C VAL A 65 -2.49 0.22 -4.66
N LEU A 66 -3.53 0.67 -3.95
CA LEU A 66 -3.40 1.18 -2.59
C LEU A 66 -3.68 0.07 -1.58
N GLY A 67 -2.96 0.11 -0.46
CA GLY A 67 -3.18 -0.77 0.68
C GLY A 67 -2.95 -0.03 1.99
N THR A 68 -3.49 -0.56 3.07
CA THR A 68 -3.31 -0.08 4.44
C THR A 68 -1.90 -0.44 4.92
N GLY A 69 -0.92 0.31 4.41
CA GLY A 69 0.50 0.08 4.61
C GLY A 69 1.07 -1.00 3.70
N SER A 70 2.39 -0.95 3.51
CA SER A 70 3.13 -1.89 2.66
C SER A 70 3.04 -3.34 3.14
N THR A 71 2.74 -3.58 4.43
CA THR A 71 2.53 -4.93 4.98
C THR A 71 1.37 -5.64 4.29
N GLN A 72 0.25 -4.95 4.05
CA GLN A 72 -0.88 -5.53 3.32
C GLN A 72 -0.51 -5.80 1.85
N LEU A 73 0.19 -4.86 1.20
CA LEU A 73 0.58 -5.00 -0.21
C LEU A 73 1.58 -6.15 -0.43
N ILE A 74 2.51 -6.38 0.50
CA ILE A 74 3.43 -7.52 0.46
C ILE A 74 2.65 -8.84 0.48
N ASN A 75 1.68 -8.98 1.39
CA ASN A 75 0.85 -10.19 1.45
C ASN A 75 -0.01 -10.35 0.20
N ALA A 76 -0.62 -9.28 -0.30
CA ALA A 76 -1.42 -9.31 -1.51
C ALA A 76 -0.58 -9.73 -2.73
N ALA A 77 0.65 -9.22 -2.85
CA ALA A 77 1.58 -9.61 -3.91
C ALA A 77 2.03 -11.06 -3.80
N ILE A 78 2.35 -11.55 -2.60
CA ILE A 78 2.68 -12.97 -2.39
C ILE A 78 1.49 -13.85 -2.80
N ASN A 79 0.28 -13.48 -2.37
CA ASN A 79 -0.92 -14.24 -2.70
C ASN A 79 -1.22 -14.23 -4.20
N SER A 80 -1.12 -13.08 -4.88
CA SER A 80 -1.42 -12.97 -6.32
C SER A 80 -0.39 -13.66 -7.22
N LEU A 81 0.86 -13.80 -6.76
CA LEU A 81 1.92 -14.51 -7.46
C LEU A 81 1.97 -16.00 -7.13
N SER A 82 1.24 -16.44 -6.10
CA SER A 82 1.19 -17.86 -5.73
C SER A 82 0.33 -18.65 -6.72
N PRO A 83 0.70 -19.90 -7.06
CA PRO A 83 -0.10 -20.69 -7.99
C PRO A 83 -1.44 -21.08 -7.36
N THR A 84 -2.52 -20.90 -8.12
CA THR A 84 -3.84 -21.45 -7.75
C THR A 84 -3.84 -22.97 -7.93
N HIS A 85 -4.18 -23.70 -6.87
CA HIS A 85 -4.30 -25.18 -6.85
C HIS A 85 -2.99 -25.96 -7.06
N ALA A 86 -1.85 -25.45 -6.61
CA ALA A 86 -0.62 -26.23 -6.58
C ALA A 86 -0.65 -27.31 -5.48
N SER A 87 -0.06 -28.47 -5.78
CA SER A 87 0.16 -29.54 -4.80
C SER A 87 1.17 -29.16 -3.71
N ASN A 88 1.99 -28.13 -3.96
CA ASN A 88 2.99 -27.61 -3.04
C ASN A 88 2.84 -26.09 -2.86
N PRO A 89 3.12 -25.54 -1.65
CA PRO A 89 3.11 -24.10 -1.41
C PRO A 89 4.16 -23.35 -2.25
N ALA A 90 3.87 -22.08 -2.58
CA ALA A 90 4.85 -21.20 -3.20
C ALA A 90 6.02 -20.92 -2.25
N LEU A 91 7.25 -21.05 -2.76
CA LEU A 91 8.46 -20.72 -1.99
C LEU A 91 8.70 -19.20 -2.05
N VAL A 92 8.69 -18.54 -0.89
CA VAL A 92 9.01 -17.12 -0.77
C VAL A 92 10.29 -16.96 0.04
N VAL A 93 11.27 -16.25 -0.53
CA VAL A 93 12.60 -16.08 0.06
C VAL A 93 13.06 -14.63 -0.05
N ALA A 94 13.97 -14.23 0.84
CA ALA A 94 14.65 -12.93 0.79
C ALA A 94 16.12 -13.08 1.20
N ALA A 95 17.01 -12.32 0.58
CA ALA A 95 18.44 -12.33 0.92
C ALA A 95 18.69 -11.77 2.33
N ALA A 96 19.60 -12.40 3.07
CA ALA A 96 19.97 -11.98 4.42
C ALA A 96 21.04 -10.85 4.40
N PRO A 97 21.00 -9.89 5.35
CA PRO A 97 19.95 -9.70 6.36
C PRO A 97 18.67 -9.15 5.74
N SER A 98 17.53 -9.71 6.15
CA SER A 98 16.22 -9.34 5.59
C SER A 98 15.37 -8.57 6.60
N TYR A 99 14.29 -7.96 6.10
CA TYR A 99 13.32 -7.27 6.93
C TYR A 99 12.59 -8.27 7.85
N GLY A 100 12.78 -8.18 9.17
CA GLY A 100 12.23 -9.18 10.11
C GLY A 100 10.71 -9.37 10.06
N ARG A 101 9.95 -8.36 9.62
CA ARG A 101 8.49 -8.53 9.42
C ARG A 101 8.17 -9.41 8.22
N LEU A 102 9.02 -9.46 7.19
CA LEU A 102 8.84 -10.43 6.10
C LEU A 102 8.96 -11.86 6.63
N ASP A 103 9.97 -12.16 7.43
CA ASP A 103 10.11 -13.48 8.08
C ASP A 103 8.89 -13.82 8.96
N PHE A 104 8.39 -12.85 9.75
CA PHE A 104 7.15 -13.03 10.51
C PHE A 104 5.93 -13.31 9.64
N LEU A 105 5.77 -12.60 8.51
CA LEU A 105 4.66 -12.81 7.59
C LEU A 105 4.75 -14.22 6.98
N LEU A 106 5.92 -14.62 6.47
CA LEU A 106 6.12 -15.91 5.83
C LEU A 106 5.81 -17.10 6.75
N LYS A 107 6.17 -17.00 8.03
CA LYS A 107 5.86 -18.03 9.03
C LYS A 107 4.35 -18.14 9.33
N ASN A 108 3.58 -17.08 9.11
CA ASN A 108 2.15 -17.01 9.46
C ASN A 108 1.20 -17.09 8.26
N THR A 109 1.65 -16.79 7.04
CA THR A 109 0.82 -16.88 5.82
C THR A 109 0.37 -18.32 5.52
N VAL A 110 1.12 -19.34 5.96
CA VAL A 110 0.71 -20.76 5.88
C VAL A 110 -0.51 -21.07 6.77
N LYS A 111 -0.81 -20.25 7.79
CA LYS A 111 -1.96 -20.47 8.70
C LYS A 111 -3.22 -19.69 8.35
N ASN A 112 -3.11 -18.59 7.58
CA ASN A 112 -4.19 -17.59 7.47
C ASN A 112 -4.84 -17.47 6.10
N ALA A 113 -4.63 -18.43 5.19
CA ALA A 113 -5.29 -18.47 3.87
C ALA A 113 -6.84 -18.60 3.93
N LEU A 114 -7.44 -18.61 5.13
CA LEU A 114 -8.89 -18.72 5.34
C LEU A 114 -9.59 -17.44 5.81
N ASN A 115 -8.90 -16.34 6.12
CA ASN A 115 -9.52 -15.19 6.82
C ASN A 115 -9.55 -13.86 6.05
N PHE A 116 -9.48 -13.89 4.71
CA PHE A 116 -9.70 -12.70 3.89
C PHE A 116 -10.74 -12.95 2.79
N ILE A 117 -11.94 -13.39 3.20
CA ILE A 117 -13.21 -13.17 2.47
C ILE A 117 -14.27 -12.86 3.53
#